data_AF-A0A1V5NT54-F1
#
_entry.id   AF-A0A1V5NT54-F1
#
_cell.length_a   1.000
_cell.length_b   1.000
_cell.length_c   1.000
_cell.angle_alpha   90.00
_cell.angle_beta   90.00
_cell.angle_gamma   90.00
#
_symmetry.space_group_name_H-M   'P 1'
#
loop_
_entity.id
_entity.type
_entity.pdbx_description
1 polymer ?
#
loop_
_entity_poly.entity_id
_entity_poly.type
_entity_poly.pdbx_seq_one_letter_code
_entity_poly.pdbx_strand_id
1 'polypeptide(L)'
;MSGGNIDVNILSIIIERGLAKTGRYVRLRALITDQPGNLSRLLTRVAAARANVISVSHDRIRPNIPLKQAEVELVLETRDKEHIDEILSLLSHHGYTPSAIS
;
A
#
# COMPACT_ATOMS: atom_id res chain seq x y z
N MET A 1 -36.51 6.21 -5.45
CA MET A 1 -35.08 5.88 -5.56
C MET A 1 -34.28 6.98 -4.89
N SER A 2 -33.47 6.67 -3.85
CA SER A 2 -32.27 7.43 -3.41
C SER A 2 -31.81 7.19 -1.94
N GLY A 3 -32.36 6.21 -1.19
CA GLY A 3 -31.98 6.02 0.23
C GLY A 3 -30.90 4.98 0.53
N GLY A 4 -30.76 3.93 -0.30
CA GLY A 4 -30.01 2.72 0.07
C GLY A 4 -28.49 2.74 -0.14
N ASN A 5 -27.91 3.82 -0.68
CA ASN A 5 -26.48 3.87 -1.02
C ASN A 5 -25.62 4.71 -0.06
N ILE A 6 -26.25 5.52 0.80
CA ILE A 6 -25.52 6.34 1.78
C ILE A 6 -25.00 5.46 2.92
N ASP A 7 -25.83 4.53 3.42
CA ASP A 7 -25.47 3.66 4.55
C ASP A 7 -24.33 2.69 4.22
N VAL A 8 -24.32 2.11 3.01
CA VAL A 8 -23.28 1.15 2.61
C VAL A 8 -21.93 1.82 2.42
N ASN A 9 -21.88 3.01 1.82
CA ASN A 9 -20.62 3.76 1.69
C ASN A 9 -20.06 4.20 3.04
N ILE A 10 -20.92 4.69 3.94
CA ILE A 10 -20.50 5.07 5.29
C ILE A 10 -20.04 3.85 6.09
N LEU A 11 -20.74 2.72 5.97
CA LEU A 11 -20.34 1.47 6.61
C LEU A 11 -18.96 0.99 6.12
N SER A 12 -18.71 1.03 4.81
CA SER A 12 -17.40 0.69 4.24
C SER A 12 -16.28 1.56 4.80
N ILE A 13 -16.50 2.88 4.92
CA ILE A 13 -15.52 3.80 5.51
C ILE A 13 -15.26 3.47 6.99
N ILE A 14 -16.30 3.12 7.75
CA ILE A 14 -16.17 2.72 9.16
C ILE A 14 -15.35 1.44 9.28
N ILE A 15 -15.61 0.45 8.42
CA ILE A 15 -14.87 -0.82 8.40
C ILE A 15 -13.40 -0.57 8.04
N GLU A 16 -13.10 0.18 6.97
CA GLU A 16 -11.73 0.50 6.58
C GLU A 16 -10.98 1.23 7.70
N ARG A 17 -11.61 2.21 8.35
CA ARG A 17 -11.01 2.92 9.50
C ARG A 17 -10.76 1.98 10.68
N GLY A 18 -11.67 1.05 10.96
CA GLY A 18 -11.51 0.05 12.00
C GLY A 18 -10.35 -0.91 11.70
N LEU A 19 -10.23 -1.38 10.45
CA LEU A 19 -9.13 -2.21 10.00
C LEU A 19 -7.79 -1.46 10.07
N ALA A 20 -7.74 -0.22 9.59
CA ALA A 20 -6.55 0.62 9.66
C ALA A 20 -6.10 0.87 11.11
N LYS A 21 -7.04 1.20 12.00
CA LYS A 21 -6.75 1.41 13.43
C LYS A 21 -6.18 0.16 14.10
N THR A 22 -6.64 -1.02 13.69
CA THR A 22 -6.17 -2.32 14.20
C THR A 22 -4.94 -2.85 13.46
N GLY A 23 -4.39 -2.12 12.49
CA GLY A 23 -3.24 -2.55 11.71
C GLY A 23 -3.54 -3.71 10.75
N ARG A 24 -4.81 -3.94 10.41
CA ARG A 24 -5.23 -4.99 9.45
C ARG A 24 -5.40 -4.49 8.02
N TYR A 25 -5.21 -3.19 7.83
CA TYR A 25 -5.28 -2.52 6.55
C TYR A 25 -4.25 -1.39 6.56
N VAL A 26 -3.41 -1.32 5.53
CA VAL A 26 -2.41 -0.25 5.41
C VAL A 26 -2.30 0.21 3.98
N ARG A 27 -2.18 1.53 3.79
CA ARG A 27 -1.70 2.11 2.55
C ARG A 27 -0.20 2.36 2.70
N LEU A 28 0.58 1.84 1.76
CA LEU A 28 2.02 1.97 1.74
C LEU A 28 2.42 2.67 0.45
N ARG A 29 3.35 3.62 0.54
CA ARG A 29 3.96 4.26 -0.60
C ARG A 29 5.43 3.88 -0.69
N ALA A 30 5.93 3.62 -1.91
CA ALA A 30 7.34 3.42 -2.18
C ALA A 30 7.72 4.03 -3.53
N LEU A 31 8.97 4.46 -3.66
CA LEU A 31 9.57 4.83 -4.94
C LEU A 31 10.34 3.64 -5.49
N ILE A 32 10.20 3.40 -6.79
CA ILE A 32 10.95 2.38 -7.53
C ILE A 32 11.65 3.01 -8.73
N THR A 33 12.74 2.40 -9.19
CA THR A 33 13.32 2.75 -10.50
C THR A 33 12.31 2.43 -11.60
N ASP A 34 12.08 3.38 -12.51
CA ASP A 34 11.14 3.20 -13.63
C ASP A 34 11.80 2.39 -14.76
N GLN A 35 11.91 1.08 -14.53
CA GLN A 35 12.40 0.10 -15.48
C GLN A 35 11.61 -1.20 -15.37
N PRO A 36 11.50 -1.99 -16.45
CA PRO A 36 10.85 -3.29 -16.43
C PRO A 36 11.31 -4.19 -15.27
N GLY A 37 10.34 -4.83 -14.63
CA GLY A 37 10.58 -5.77 -13.52
C GLY A 37 10.69 -5.16 -12.12
N ASN A 38 10.87 -3.85 -11.96
CA ASN A 38 10.97 -3.24 -10.62
C ASN A 38 9.69 -3.37 -9.80
N LEU A 39 8.52 -3.16 -10.40
CA LEU A 39 7.25 -3.38 -9.72
C LEU A 39 7.08 -4.84 -9.30
N SER A 40 7.43 -5.79 -10.17
CA SER A 40 7.39 -7.22 -9.86
C SER A 40 8.31 -7.58 -8.69
N ARG A 41 9.54 -7.03 -8.66
CA ARG A 41 10.47 -7.21 -7.53
C ARG A 41 9.86 -6.68 -6.23
N LEU A 42 9.27 -5.48 -6.24
CA LEU A 42 8.61 -4.91 -5.06
C LEU A 42 7.48 -5.84 -4.56
N LEU A 43 6.57 -6.24 -5.46
CA LEU A 43 5.44 -7.12 -5.12
C LEU A 43 5.91 -8.49 -4.63
N THR A 44 7.01 -9.02 -5.17
CA THR A 44 7.62 -10.27 -4.69
C THR A 44 8.10 -10.14 -3.23
N ARG A 45 8.65 -8.99 -2.84
CA ARG A 45 9.04 -8.75 -1.43
C ARG A 45 7.82 -8.65 -0.52
N VAL A 46 6.78 -7.95 -0.96
CA VAL A 46 5.51 -7.85 -0.21
C VAL A 46 4.88 -9.25 -0.02
N ALA A 47 4.88 -10.08 -1.07
CA ALA A 47 4.39 -11.45 -0.99
C ALA A 47 5.23 -12.32 -0.03
N ALA A 48 6.56 -12.15 -0.01
CA ALA A 48 7.44 -12.85 0.92
C ALA A 48 7.16 -12.48 2.38
N ALA A 49 6.70 -11.26 2.65
CA ALA A 49 6.23 -10.84 3.97
C ALA A 49 4.86 -11.45 4.35
N ARG A 50 4.17 -12.13 3.43
CA ARG A 50 2.80 -12.68 3.62
C ARG A 50 1.72 -11.60 3.80
N ALA A 51 1.89 -10.44 3.16
CA ALA A 51 0.82 -9.45 3.02
C ALA A 51 -0.01 -9.70 1.76
N ASN A 52 -1.33 -9.58 1.86
CA ASN A 52 -2.20 -9.65 0.69
C ASN A 52 -2.33 -8.27 0.05
N VAL A 53 -2.26 -8.20 -1.27
CA VAL A 53 -2.35 -6.94 -2.02
C VAL A 53 -3.79 -6.74 -2.47
N ILE A 54 -4.44 -5.71 -1.92
CA ILE A 54 -5.81 -5.31 -2.29
C ILE A 54 -5.78 -4.47 -3.56
N SER A 55 -4.84 -3.52 -3.65
CA SER A 55 -4.68 -2.71 -4.86
C SER A 55 -3.25 -2.21 -5.03
N VAL A 56 -2.93 -1.91 -6.29
CA VAL A 56 -1.66 -1.32 -6.72
C VAL A 56 -2.00 -0.12 -7.59
N SER A 57 -1.49 1.05 -7.21
CA SER A 57 -1.45 2.25 -8.04
C SER A 57 0.00 2.55 -8.38
N HIS A 58 0.29 2.83 -9.65
CA HIS A 58 1.64 3.07 -10.15
C HIS A 58 1.63 4.31 -11.02
N ASP A 59 2.41 5.30 -10.62
CA ASP A 59 2.43 6.62 -11.23
C ASP A 59 3.86 7.05 -11.56
N ARG A 60 4.02 7.77 -12.66
CA ARG A 60 5.31 8.27 -13.18
C ARG A 60 5.29 9.77 -13.46
N ILE A 61 4.13 10.40 -13.37
CA ILE A 61 3.88 11.76 -13.88
C ILE A 61 3.41 12.73 -12.79
N ARG A 62 3.23 12.29 -11.53
CA ARG A 62 2.95 13.22 -10.43
C ARG A 62 4.10 14.23 -10.28
N PRO A 63 3.80 15.51 -9.96
CA PRO A 63 4.80 16.57 -9.89
C PRO A 63 6.01 16.31 -8.99
N ASN A 64 5.86 15.44 -7.98
CA ASN A 64 6.88 15.19 -6.96
C ASN A 64 7.65 13.88 -7.18
N ILE A 65 7.48 13.21 -8.32
CA ILE A 65 8.21 11.98 -8.62
C ILE A 65 9.56 12.32 -9.26
N PRO A 66 10.69 11.86 -8.70
CA PRO A 66 12.00 12.08 -9.30
C PRO A 66 12.11 11.49 -10.71
N LEU A 67 12.95 12.10 -11.55
CA LEU A 67 13.28 11.56 -12.87
C LEU A 67 13.75 10.11 -12.79
N LYS A 68 13.28 9.27 -13.73
CA LYS A 68 13.56 7.82 -13.81
C LYS A 68 13.05 7.00 -12.61
N GLN A 69 12.14 7.56 -11.82
CA GLN A 69 11.44 6.83 -10.78
C GLN A 69 9.95 6.77 -11.07
N ALA A 70 9.30 5.85 -10.36
CA ALA A 70 7.86 5.75 -10.30
C ALA A 70 7.43 5.59 -8.84
N GLU A 71 6.30 6.19 -8.49
CA GLU A 71 5.65 6.00 -7.20
C GLU A 71 4.72 4.79 -7.29
N VAL A 72 4.80 3.90 -6.31
CA VAL A 72 3.88 2.79 -6.12
C VAL A 72 3.14 3.02 -4.80
N GLU A 73 1.82 3.12 -4.88
CA GLU A 73 0.95 3.04 -3.72
C GLU A 73 0.30 1.66 -3.67
N LEU A 74 0.51 0.96 -2.56
CA LEU A 74 -0.04 -0.36 -2.29
C LEU A 74 -1.08 -0.24 -1.20
N VAL A 75 -2.22 -0.89 -1.39
CA VAL A 75 -3.16 -1.16 -0.31
C VAL A 75 -3.00 -2.62 0.08
N LEU A 76 -2.66 -2.86 1.34
CA LEU A 76 -2.35 -4.19 1.85
C LEU A 76 -3.31 -4.57 2.97
N GLU A 77 -3.71 -5.84 2.98
CA GLU A 77 -4.26 -6.50 4.16
C GLU A 77 -3.10 -7.08 4.99
N THR A 78 -3.14 -6.81 6.29
CA THR A 78 -2.09 -7.17 7.25
C THR A 78 -2.69 -7.84 8.48
N ARG A 79 -1.86 -8.48 9.30
CA ARG A 79 -2.30 -9.20 10.49
C ARG A 79 -2.60 -8.25 11.66
N ASP A 80 -1.67 -7.32 11.85
CA ASP A 80 -1.60 -6.36 12.95
C ASP A 80 -0.54 -5.29 12.60
N LYS A 81 -0.25 -4.40 13.56
CA LYS A 81 0.70 -3.31 13.38
C LYS A 81 2.14 -3.80 13.27
N GLU A 82 2.49 -4.83 14.03
CA GLU A 82 3.80 -5.46 14.02
C GLU A 82 4.11 -6.02 12.63
N HIS A 83 3.13 -6.63 11.97
CA HIS A 83 3.27 -7.09 10.58
C HIS A 83 3.52 -5.94 9.60
N ILE A 84 2.96 -4.75 9.82
CA ILE A 84 3.25 -3.57 9.01
C ILE A 84 4.73 -3.20 9.17
N ASP A 85 5.22 -3.17 10.41
CA ASP A 85 6.63 -2.84 10.70
C ASP A 85 7.60 -3.87 10.09
N GLU A 86 7.24 -5.16 10.10
CA GLU A 86 7.97 -6.23 9.40
C GLU A 86 8.06 -5.96 7.89
N ILE A 87 6.95 -5.59 7.25
CA ILE A 87 6.90 -5.27 5.81
C ILE A 87 7.77 -4.06 5.50
N LEU A 88 7.63 -2.97 6.27
CA LEU A 88 8.42 -1.74 6.10
C LEU A 88 9.91 -2.02 6.25
N SER A 89 10.28 -2.83 7.25
CA SER A 89 11.67 -3.22 7.51
C SER A 89 12.24 -4.08 6.38
N LEU A 90 11.48 -5.08 5.90
CA LEU A 90 11.88 -5.94 4.78
C LEU A 90 12.13 -5.12 3.51
N LEU A 91 11.21 -4.21 3.18
CA LEU A 91 11.33 -3.34 2.01
C LEU A 91 12.53 -2.39 2.16
N SER A 92 12.72 -1.81 3.34
CA SER A 92 13.88 -0.95 3.61
C SER A 92 15.21 -1.69 3.46
N HIS A 93 15.28 -2.94 3.95
CA HIS A 93 16.44 -3.81 3.79
C HIS A 93 16.77 -4.13 2.33
N HIS A 94 15.77 -4.12 1.45
CA HIS A 94 15.94 -4.29 0.01
C HIS A 94 16.18 -2.98 -0.76
N GLY A 95 16.41 -1.87 -0.05
CA GLY A 95 16.79 -0.58 -0.65
C GLY A 95 15.61 0.28 -1.10
N TYR A 96 14.39 -0.07 -0.73
CA TYR A 96 13.23 0.82 -0.90
C TYR A 96 13.17 1.83 0.25
N THR A 97 12.48 2.95 0.05
CA THR A 97 12.14 3.91 1.12
C THR A 97 10.63 3.90 1.34
N PRO A 98 10.07 2.82 1.93
CA PRO A 98 8.63 2.69 2.10
C PRO A 98 8.12 3.60 3.21
N SER A 99 6.90 4.10 3.08
CA SER A 99 6.19 4.79 4.15
C SER A 99 4.74 4.35 4.22
N ALA A 100 4.24 4.10 5.43
CA ALA A 100 2.81 3.98 5.66
C ALA A 100 2.18 5.38 5.52
N ILE A 101 1.08 5.47 4.78
CA ILE A 101 0.34 6.71 4.57
C ILE A 101 -1.09 6.54 5.12
N SER A 102 -1.58 7.60 5.74
CA SER A 102 -2.88 7.66 6.42
C SER A 102 -4.06 7.63 5.44
#